data_AF-A0A7R9LF98-F1
#
_entry.id   AF-A0A7R9LF98-F1
#
_cell.length_a   1.000
_cell.length_b   1.000
_cell.length_c   1.000
_cell.angle_alpha   90.00
_cell.angle_beta   90.00
_cell.angle_gamma   90.00
#
_symmetry.space_group_name_H-M   'P 1'
#
loop_
_entity.id
_entity.type
_entity.pdbx_description
1 polymer ?
#
loop_
_entity_poly.entity_id
_entity_poly.type
_entity_poly.pdbx_seq_one_letter_code
_entity_poly.pdbx_strand_id
1 'polypeptide(L)'
;MSWCVAADTTRKPCLWTLRPLLLCILSSLVWRPLAEHMADSVSPEDNLVINVKNGGEEVYQQVITANTTDDVITVDFLESDGSLITQFIDFKAEVQIFRIYRLGELDLNESQYKVYCFVTHLLRNEFISSDAMSKLRQRNPGAIRQPEEDKGKEFFEMDLNIVLDKSSIISQHLPKVCSDATNQTFTREIDLRFWANTGAVNRDIIALTSSVHKNPTAKPVQSCIVSDTEWEPCLCHIQMCIAWYPCALKYCKTKDPNSSKLQTYRCGIKTCRKCRDFQFYSQFRQNCLWD
;
A
#
# COMPACT_ATOMS: atom_id res chain seq x y z
N MET A 1 -32.13 -58.07 -34.16
CA MET A 1 -31.03 -58.84 -34.77
C MET A 1 -29.90 -58.84 -33.74
N SER A 2 -29.86 -59.80 -32.80
CA SER A 2 -29.09 -61.07 -32.85
C SER A 2 -27.65 -60.80 -33.31
N TRP A 3 -26.57 -61.13 -32.59
CA TRP A 3 -26.22 -62.43 -32.02
C TRP A 3 -25.27 -62.32 -30.82
N CYS A 4 -25.46 -63.20 -29.83
CA CYS A 4 -24.43 -63.64 -28.89
C CYS A 4 -23.58 -64.74 -29.52
N VAL A 5 -22.28 -64.80 -29.20
CA VAL A 5 -21.45 -66.02 -29.31
C VAL A 5 -20.56 -66.12 -28.07
N ALA A 6 -20.64 -67.29 -27.42
CA ALA A 6 -19.82 -67.80 -26.31
C ALA A 6 -18.37 -68.09 -26.79
N ALA A 7 -17.36 -68.54 -26.06
CA ALA A 7 -17.09 -69.07 -24.73
C ALA A 7 -15.55 -68.97 -24.58
N ASP A 8 -14.99 -69.00 -23.38
CA ASP A 8 -14.27 -70.20 -22.91
C ASP A 8 -13.53 -69.93 -21.59
N THR A 9 -13.54 -71.00 -20.81
CA THR A 9 -13.00 -71.29 -19.51
C THR A 9 -11.50 -71.06 -19.34
N THR A 10 -11.07 -70.67 -18.14
CA THR A 10 -10.09 -71.45 -17.34
C THR A 10 -9.81 -70.85 -15.95
N ARG A 11 -10.09 -71.67 -14.91
CA ARG A 11 -9.40 -71.82 -13.60
C ARG A 11 -9.50 -70.72 -12.51
N LYS A 12 -10.29 -71.04 -11.48
CA LYS A 12 -10.09 -70.74 -10.03
C LYS A 12 -9.08 -71.77 -9.43
N PRO A 13 -8.37 -71.57 -8.28
CA PRO A 13 -8.93 -71.34 -6.92
C PRO A 13 -8.18 -70.30 -6.05
N CYS A 14 -8.85 -69.44 -5.26
CA CYS A 14 -9.27 -69.65 -3.87
C CYS A 14 -8.19 -70.23 -2.92
N LEU A 15 -7.58 -69.39 -2.08
CA LEU A 15 -6.86 -69.80 -0.88
C LEU A 15 -7.00 -68.74 0.25
N TRP A 16 -7.69 -69.15 1.34
CA TRP A 16 -7.58 -68.77 2.78
C TRP A 16 -7.90 -67.33 3.23
N THR A 17 -9.04 -67.08 3.90
CA THR A 17 -9.25 -67.01 5.39
C THR A 17 -8.33 -65.96 6.07
N LEU A 18 -8.74 -64.96 6.85
CA LEU A 18 -9.73 -64.83 7.91
C LEU A 18 -10.08 -63.34 8.10
N ARG A 19 -11.33 -63.02 8.49
CA ARG A 19 -11.70 -61.78 9.20
C ARG A 19 -11.43 -61.99 10.70
N PRO A 20 -11.07 -60.96 11.49
CA PRO A 20 -12.12 -60.09 12.06
C PRO A 20 -11.76 -58.60 12.27
N LEU A 21 -12.80 -57.79 12.15
CA LEU A 21 -13.14 -56.60 12.95
C LEU A 21 -12.04 -56.03 13.89
N LEU A 22 -11.48 -54.88 13.51
CA LEU A 22 -11.22 -53.76 14.42
C LEU A 22 -10.99 -52.50 13.59
N LEU A 23 -11.42 -51.33 14.10
CA LEU A 23 -11.33 -49.98 13.53
C LEU A 23 -12.42 -49.54 12.52
N CYS A 24 -13.63 -49.32 13.04
CA CYS A 24 -14.59 -48.34 12.50
C CYS A 24 -14.65 -47.10 13.41
N ILE A 25 -13.49 -46.55 13.76
CA ILE A 25 -13.38 -45.21 14.36
C ILE A 25 -12.22 -44.54 13.63
N LEU A 26 -12.42 -43.31 13.17
CA LEU A 26 -11.55 -42.44 12.36
C LEU A 26 -11.94 -42.26 10.87
N SER A 27 -13.20 -41.95 10.58
CA SER A 27 -13.56 -41.35 9.28
C SER A 27 -14.67 -40.29 9.40
N SER A 28 -14.56 -39.39 10.37
CA SER A 28 -15.51 -38.29 10.56
C SER A 28 -14.80 -36.93 10.67
N LEU A 29 -13.81 -36.66 9.81
CA LEU A 29 -13.08 -35.38 9.78
C LEU A 29 -12.62 -34.97 8.38
N VAL A 30 -13.48 -35.05 7.36
CA VAL A 30 -13.35 -34.17 6.19
C VAL A 30 -14.74 -33.93 5.63
N TRP A 31 -15.35 -32.83 6.04
CA TRP A 31 -16.33 -32.03 5.30
C TRP A 31 -16.66 -30.82 6.20
N ARG A 32 -15.88 -29.75 6.06
CA ARG A 32 -16.27 -28.41 6.51
C ARG A 32 -16.38 -27.53 5.26
N PRO A 33 -17.53 -26.91 5.01
CA PRO A 33 -17.69 -25.99 3.89
C PRO A 33 -16.93 -24.69 4.16
N LEU A 34 -16.37 -24.15 3.09
CA LEU A 34 -15.53 -22.95 3.02
C LEU A 34 -16.42 -21.69 3.14
N ALA A 35 -17.06 -21.46 4.29
CA ALA A 35 -17.91 -20.29 4.52
C ALA A 35 -18.16 -20.04 6.01
N GLU A 36 -17.11 -19.86 6.82
CA GLU A 36 -17.25 -19.39 8.21
C GLU A 36 -15.89 -18.92 8.74
N HIS A 37 -15.44 -17.75 8.28
CA HIS A 37 -14.43 -16.89 8.92
C HIS A 37 -14.80 -15.42 8.67
N MET A 38 -16.02 -15.05 9.08
CA MET A 38 -16.45 -13.67 9.24
C MET A 38 -17.13 -13.56 10.59
N ALA A 39 -16.34 -13.27 11.63
CA ALA A 39 -16.73 -12.57 12.86
C ALA A 39 -15.60 -12.72 13.89
N ASP A 40 -14.38 -12.31 13.53
CA ASP A 40 -13.45 -11.84 14.57
C ASP A 40 -13.71 -10.36 14.78
N SER A 41 -13.73 -9.96 16.04
CA SER A 41 -14.11 -8.64 16.54
C SER A 41 -13.26 -7.51 15.94
N VAL A 42 -13.70 -6.97 14.81
CA VAL A 42 -13.22 -5.70 14.27
C VAL A 42 -13.82 -4.60 15.14
N SER A 43 -13.00 -3.95 15.97
CA SER A 43 -13.33 -2.61 16.46
C SER A 43 -13.71 -1.75 15.25
N PRO A 44 -14.76 -0.93 15.29
CA PRO A 44 -15.13 -0.12 14.14
C PRO A 44 -13.89 0.65 13.69
N GLU A 45 -13.35 0.31 12.53
CA GLU A 45 -12.20 1.03 11.99
C GLU A 45 -12.63 2.49 11.86
N ASP A 46 -11.83 3.41 12.40
CA ASP A 46 -12.07 4.84 12.33
C ASP A 46 -11.79 5.31 10.90
N ASN A 47 -12.71 4.97 10.00
CA ASN A 47 -12.65 5.23 8.58
C ASN A 47 -13.35 6.56 8.25
N LEU A 48 -12.64 7.43 7.55
CA LEU A 48 -13.11 8.71 7.07
C LEU A 48 -13.21 8.67 5.53
N VAL A 49 -14.42 8.52 5.01
CA VAL A 49 -14.69 8.39 3.57
C VAL A 49 -15.03 9.73 2.95
N ILE A 50 -14.10 10.36 2.24
CA ILE A 50 -14.22 11.72 1.71
C ILE A 50 -14.52 11.67 0.21
N ASN A 51 -15.55 12.39 -0.23
CA ASN A 51 -15.73 12.69 -1.66
C ASN A 51 -14.84 13.89 -2.01
N VAL A 52 -13.89 13.70 -2.93
CA VAL A 52 -12.92 14.73 -3.33
C VAL A 52 -13.12 15.07 -4.79
N LYS A 53 -13.02 16.35 -5.13
CA LYS A 53 -12.96 16.80 -6.52
C LYS A 53 -11.49 16.94 -6.92
N ASN A 54 -11.02 16.17 -7.90
CA ASN A 54 -9.70 16.42 -8.50
C ASN A 54 -9.76 17.74 -9.29
N GLY A 55 -8.64 18.33 -9.71
CA GLY A 55 -8.61 19.62 -10.43
C GLY A 55 -9.53 19.75 -11.68
N GLY A 56 -10.16 18.67 -12.14
CA GLY A 56 -11.24 18.63 -13.14
C GLY A 56 -12.67 18.58 -12.56
N GLU A 57 -13.63 18.02 -13.31
CA GLU A 57 -15.04 17.87 -12.86
C GLU A 57 -15.32 16.55 -12.13
N GLU A 58 -14.38 15.62 -12.15
CA GLU A 58 -14.55 14.28 -11.62
C GLU A 58 -14.43 14.24 -10.09
N VAL A 59 -15.37 13.50 -9.48
CA VAL A 59 -15.43 13.29 -8.03
C VAL A 59 -15.14 11.82 -7.75
N TYR A 60 -14.19 11.56 -6.88
CA TYR A 60 -13.81 10.22 -6.45
C TYR A 60 -13.81 10.12 -4.92
N GLN A 61 -13.84 8.89 -4.42
CA GLN A 61 -13.81 8.62 -2.99
C GLN A 61 -12.40 8.31 -2.51
N GLN A 62 -12.02 8.96 -1.42
CA GLN A 62 -10.80 8.71 -0.68
C GLN A 62 -11.13 8.24 0.73
N VAL A 63 -10.61 7.08 1.12
CA VAL A 63 -10.82 6.49 2.43
C VAL A 63 -9.57 6.73 3.27
N ILE A 64 -9.71 7.37 4.43
CA ILE A 64 -8.62 7.57 5.39
C ILE A 64 -8.92 6.74 6.63
N THR A 65 -8.02 5.81 6.95
CA THR A 65 -8.12 4.94 8.13
C THR A 65 -7.03 5.31 9.11
N ALA A 66 -7.39 5.44 10.39
CA ALA A 66 -6.43 5.69 11.46
C ALA A 66 -6.43 4.52 12.46
N ASN A 67 -5.23 4.03 12.79
CA ASN A 67 -5.04 3.07 13.87
C ASN A 67 -4.10 3.70 14.91
N THR A 68 -4.68 4.04 16.06
CA THR A 68 -3.98 4.72 17.16
C THR A 68 -3.09 3.79 17.98
N THR A 69 -3.33 2.48 17.93
CA THR A 69 -2.50 1.46 18.60
C THR A 69 -1.16 1.32 17.90
N ASP A 70 -1.19 1.16 16.58
CA ASP A 70 0.02 1.07 15.76
C ASP A 70 0.61 2.45 15.46
N ASP A 71 -0.16 3.52 15.67
CA ASP A 71 0.17 4.91 15.30
C ASP A 71 0.45 5.04 13.80
N VAL A 72 -0.54 4.59 13.02
CA VAL A 72 -0.50 4.57 11.56
C VAL A 72 -1.73 5.22 10.95
N ILE A 73 -1.56 5.79 9.75
CA ILE A 73 -2.65 6.28 8.91
C ILE A 73 -2.52 5.65 7.53
N THR A 74 -3.63 5.21 6.96
CA THR A 74 -3.71 4.75 5.57
C THR A 74 -4.68 5.62 4.80
N VAL A 75 -4.32 5.97 3.57
CA VAL A 75 -5.14 6.74 2.64
C VAL A 75 -5.27 5.93 1.36
N ASP A 76 -6.47 5.48 1.05
CA ASP A 76 -6.76 4.65 -0.13
C ASP A 76 -7.73 5.38 -1.08
N PHE A 77 -7.46 5.34 -2.37
CA PHE A 77 -8.36 5.86 -3.40
C PHE A 77 -8.08 5.23 -4.77
N LEU A 78 -9.11 5.23 -5.62
CA LEU A 78 -9.00 4.85 -7.02
C LEU A 78 -8.88 6.14 -7.85
N GLU A 79 -7.83 6.25 -8.66
CA GLU A 79 -7.69 7.32 -9.64
C GLU A 79 -8.56 7.06 -10.89
N SER A 80 -8.74 8.09 -11.70
CA SER A 80 -9.62 8.06 -12.88
C SER A 80 -9.11 7.15 -14.00
N ASP A 81 -7.81 6.87 -14.03
CA ASP A 81 -7.16 5.90 -14.91
C ASP A 81 -7.34 4.44 -14.44
N GLY A 82 -8.02 4.22 -13.30
CA GLY A 82 -8.21 2.91 -12.69
C GLY A 82 -7.05 2.46 -11.79
N SER A 83 -6.03 3.30 -11.57
CA SER A 83 -4.94 3.01 -10.65
C SER A 83 -5.43 3.04 -9.19
N LEU A 84 -5.14 2.00 -8.42
CA LEU A 84 -5.42 1.98 -6.98
C LEU A 84 -4.21 2.49 -6.20
N ILE A 85 -4.43 3.58 -5.47
CA ILE A 85 -3.40 4.28 -4.72
C ILE A 85 -3.60 4.03 -3.23
N THR A 86 -2.51 3.66 -2.55
CA THR A 86 -2.42 3.60 -1.09
C THR A 86 -1.26 4.49 -0.62
N GLN A 87 -1.52 5.46 0.24
CA GLN A 87 -0.48 6.11 1.04
C GLN A 87 -0.58 5.60 2.48
N PHE A 88 0.47 4.93 2.95
CA PHE A 88 0.59 4.44 4.31
C PHE A 88 1.61 5.29 5.08
N ILE A 89 1.28 5.66 6.31
CA ILE A 89 2.08 6.52 7.17
C ILE A 89 2.32 5.80 8.49
N ASP A 90 3.58 5.59 8.83
CA ASP A 90 4.04 5.04 10.10
C ASP A 90 4.73 6.15 10.90
N PHE A 91 4.01 6.70 11.89
CA PHE A 91 4.52 7.80 12.70
C PHE A 91 5.63 7.36 13.65
N LYS A 92 5.59 6.11 14.14
CA LYS A 92 6.64 5.57 15.02
C LYS A 92 7.96 5.42 14.27
N ALA A 93 7.89 4.96 13.03
CA ALA A 93 9.06 4.79 12.18
C ALA A 93 9.52 6.07 11.47
N GLU A 94 8.69 7.12 11.46
CA GLU A 94 8.82 8.31 10.59
C GLU A 94 8.97 7.91 9.11
N VAL A 95 8.12 6.97 8.66
CA VAL A 95 8.12 6.41 7.30
C VAL A 95 6.79 6.69 6.61
N GLN A 96 6.87 6.98 5.32
CA GLN A 96 5.72 7.05 4.43
C GLN A 96 5.94 6.13 3.23
N ILE A 97 4.91 5.36 2.89
CA ILE A 97 4.92 4.37 1.81
C ILE A 97 3.81 4.75 0.83
N PHE A 98 4.15 4.86 -0.44
CA PHE A 98 3.21 5.07 -1.53
C PHE A 98 3.17 3.81 -2.36
N ARG A 99 2.04 3.11 -2.35
CA ARG A 99 1.81 1.93 -3.17
C ARG A 99 0.82 2.26 -4.28
N ILE A 100 1.16 1.86 -5.49
CA ILE A 100 0.40 2.14 -6.70
C ILE A 100 0.18 0.82 -7.43
N TYR A 101 -1.08 0.37 -7.49
CA TYR A 101 -1.47 -0.67 -8.45
C TYR A 101 -1.85 0.04 -9.74
N ARG A 102 -1.08 -0.20 -10.79
CA ARG A 102 -1.37 0.30 -12.12
C ARG A 102 -1.86 -0.84 -12.99
N LEU A 103 -3.00 -0.63 -13.64
CA LEU A 103 -3.54 -1.59 -14.60
C LEU A 103 -2.69 -1.53 -15.87
N GLY A 104 -2.42 -2.69 -16.45
CA GLY A 104 -1.78 -2.78 -17.76
C GLY A 104 -2.72 -2.29 -18.86
N GLU A 105 -2.17 -1.66 -19.88
CA GLU A 105 -2.94 -1.27 -21.06
C GLU A 105 -3.04 -2.43 -22.05
N LEU A 106 -4.26 -2.97 -22.20
CA LEU A 106 -4.53 -4.09 -23.13
C LEU A 106 -4.16 -3.74 -24.57
N ASP A 107 -4.33 -2.48 -24.97
CA ASP A 107 -3.97 -1.98 -26.31
C ASP A 107 -2.46 -1.99 -26.55
N LEU A 108 -1.66 -1.95 -25.48
CA LEU A 108 -0.21 -2.11 -25.49
C LEU A 108 0.22 -3.56 -25.19
N ASN A 109 -0.72 -4.51 -25.25
CA ASN A 109 -0.52 -5.93 -24.97
C ASN A 109 -0.05 -6.22 -23.52
N GLU A 110 -0.37 -5.33 -22.58
CA GLU A 110 -0.16 -5.54 -21.15
C GLU A 110 -1.41 -6.17 -20.51
N SER A 111 -1.37 -7.48 -20.28
CA SER A 111 -2.48 -8.20 -19.63
C SER A 111 -2.41 -8.21 -18.10
N GLN A 112 -1.35 -7.65 -17.51
CA GLN A 112 -1.06 -7.76 -16.08
C GLN A 112 -1.02 -6.38 -15.43
N TYR A 113 -1.51 -6.28 -14.19
CA TYR A 113 -1.27 -5.12 -13.36
C TYR A 113 0.18 -5.10 -12.87
N LYS A 114 0.68 -3.91 -12.57
CA LYS A 114 1.98 -3.70 -11.96
C LYS A 114 1.79 -3.00 -10.61
N VAL A 115 2.67 -3.30 -9.67
CA VAL A 115 2.64 -2.69 -8.33
C VAL A 115 3.97 -2.02 -8.06
N TYR A 116 3.93 -0.74 -7.71
CA TYR A 116 5.09 0.05 -7.31
C TYR A 116 4.94 0.46 -5.86
N CYS A 117 6.05 0.46 -5.14
CA CYS A 117 6.13 1.02 -3.80
C CYS A 117 7.26 2.06 -3.72
N PHE A 118 6.95 3.26 -3.24
CA PHE A 118 7.93 4.31 -2.97
C PHE A 118 7.96 4.60 -1.48
N VAL A 119 9.13 4.49 -0.86
CA VAL A 119 9.30 4.62 0.59
C VAL A 119 10.18 5.82 0.87
N THR A 120 9.63 6.78 1.62
CA THR A 120 10.28 8.06 1.94
C THR A 120 10.19 8.37 3.42
N HIS A 121 11.07 9.23 3.91
CA HIS A 121 10.95 9.75 5.27
C HIS A 121 9.71 10.65 5.42
N LEU A 122 8.98 10.48 6.53
CA LEU A 122 7.82 11.32 6.86
C LEU A 122 8.28 12.65 7.46
N LEU A 123 8.00 13.77 6.79
CA LEU A 123 8.32 15.09 7.34
C LEU A 123 7.40 15.43 8.51
N ARG A 124 7.99 16.04 9.54
CA ARG A 124 7.22 16.60 10.67
C ARG A 124 6.19 17.61 10.17
N ASN A 125 4.99 17.57 10.74
CA ASN A 125 3.87 18.44 10.38
C ASN A 125 3.39 18.28 8.93
N GLU A 126 3.69 17.16 8.26
CA GLU A 126 3.07 16.86 6.98
C GLU A 126 1.62 16.41 7.15
N PHE A 127 1.34 15.59 8.17
CA PHE A 127 0.03 15.07 8.55
C PHE A 127 -0.32 15.37 10.01
N ILE A 128 -1.62 15.39 10.33
CA ILE A 128 -2.06 15.29 11.73
C ILE A 128 -1.80 13.88 12.28
N SER A 129 -1.65 13.75 13.60
CA SER A 129 -1.43 12.45 14.24
C SER A 129 -2.59 11.47 14.04
N SER A 130 -2.30 10.18 14.16
CA SER A 130 -3.31 9.11 14.13
C SER A 130 -4.44 9.35 15.14
N ASP A 131 -4.12 9.78 16.37
CA ASP A 131 -5.10 10.14 17.42
C ASP A 131 -6.02 11.30 17.03
N ALA A 132 -5.51 12.28 16.29
CA ALA A 132 -6.33 13.39 15.81
C ALA A 132 -7.20 12.95 14.63
N MET A 133 -6.64 12.12 13.73
CA MET A 133 -7.35 11.57 12.57
C MET A 133 -8.51 10.67 13.00
N SER A 134 -8.29 9.79 13.97
CA SER A 134 -9.30 8.85 14.47
C SER A 134 -10.51 9.53 15.11
N LYS A 135 -10.40 10.82 15.49
CA LYS A 135 -11.49 11.63 16.05
C LYS A 135 -12.24 12.42 15.00
N LEU A 136 -11.78 12.45 13.75
CA LEU A 136 -12.48 13.13 12.68
C LEU A 136 -13.75 12.37 12.31
N ARG A 137 -14.84 13.12 12.13
CA ARG A 137 -16.14 12.61 11.72
C ARG A 137 -16.72 13.53 10.67
N GLN A 138 -17.40 12.97 9.68
CA GLN A 138 -18.08 13.77 8.68
C GLN A 138 -19.46 14.16 9.17
N ARG A 139 -19.69 15.47 9.26
CA ARG A 139 -21.03 16.00 9.52
C ARG A 139 -21.98 15.81 8.33
N ASN A 140 -21.45 15.84 7.11
CA ASN A 140 -22.20 15.63 5.87
C ASN A 140 -21.42 14.66 4.97
N PRO A 141 -21.85 13.38 4.89
CA PRO A 141 -21.22 12.36 4.05
C PRO A 141 -21.25 12.65 2.54
N GLY A 142 -22.26 13.39 2.06
CA GLY A 142 -22.38 13.75 0.65
C GLY A 142 -21.58 14.98 0.23
N ALA A 143 -20.89 15.64 1.17
CA ALA A 143 -20.15 16.86 0.87
C ALA A 143 -18.90 16.56 0.05
N ILE A 144 -18.81 17.19 -1.12
CA ILE A 144 -17.59 17.23 -1.93
C ILE A 144 -16.60 18.18 -1.25
N ARG A 145 -15.40 17.69 -0.96
CA ARG A 145 -14.35 18.44 -0.28
C ARG A 145 -13.32 18.98 -1.26
N GLN A 146 -12.84 20.17 -0.94
CA GLN A 146 -11.72 20.82 -1.59
C GLN A 146 -10.67 21.15 -0.52
N PRO A 147 -9.38 21.09 -0.86
CA PRO A 147 -8.31 21.44 0.06
C PRO A 147 -8.30 22.95 0.32
N GLU A 148 -7.90 23.36 1.52
CA GLU A 148 -7.71 24.79 1.83
C GLU A 148 -6.38 25.33 1.29
N GLU A 149 -5.38 24.47 1.13
CA GLU A 149 -4.05 24.82 0.66
C GLU A 149 -3.54 23.82 -0.37
N ASP A 150 -2.93 24.32 -1.43
CA ASP A 150 -2.18 23.52 -2.38
C ASP A 150 -0.68 23.58 -2.03
N LYS A 151 -0.12 22.45 -1.59
CA LYS A 151 1.31 22.33 -1.28
C LYS A 151 2.17 22.09 -2.52
N GLY A 152 1.55 22.06 -3.71
CA GLY A 152 2.26 21.91 -4.98
C GLY A 152 2.74 20.48 -5.23
N LYS A 153 3.83 20.38 -6.00
CA LYS A 153 4.42 19.14 -6.48
C LYS A 153 5.81 18.98 -5.86
N GLU A 154 6.10 17.79 -5.35
CA GLU A 154 7.41 17.40 -4.82
C GLU A 154 8.03 16.30 -5.69
N PHE A 155 9.33 16.43 -5.95
CA PHE A 155 10.07 15.53 -6.83
C PHE A 155 10.97 14.59 -6.02
N PHE A 156 10.98 13.32 -6.40
CA PHE A 156 11.69 12.24 -5.75
C PHE A 156 12.50 11.46 -6.80
N GLU A 157 13.82 11.61 -6.76
CA GLU A 157 14.73 10.75 -7.52
C GLU A 157 15.10 9.54 -6.67
N MET A 158 14.64 8.36 -7.08
CA MET A 158 14.78 7.11 -6.34
C MET A 158 16.05 6.37 -6.78
N ASP A 159 17.08 6.39 -5.94
CA ASP A 159 18.41 5.84 -6.24
C ASP A 159 18.66 4.43 -5.67
N LEU A 160 17.73 3.92 -4.85
CA LEU A 160 17.84 2.63 -4.17
C LEU A 160 16.60 1.76 -4.37
N ASN A 161 16.82 0.44 -4.44
CA ASN A 161 15.77 -0.58 -4.31
C ASN A 161 15.81 -1.21 -2.91
N ILE A 162 14.65 -1.45 -2.31
CA ILE A 162 14.51 -2.10 -1.01
C ILE A 162 14.39 -3.61 -1.19
N VAL A 163 15.11 -4.36 -0.35
CA VAL A 163 14.98 -5.81 -0.18
C VAL A 163 13.88 -6.06 0.84
N LEU A 164 12.67 -6.44 0.38
CA LEU A 164 11.50 -6.55 1.25
C LEU A 164 11.70 -7.47 2.47
N ASP A 165 12.40 -8.59 2.31
CA ASP A 165 12.64 -9.55 3.41
C ASP A 165 13.45 -8.94 4.58
N LYS A 166 14.22 -7.90 4.31
CA LYS A 166 15.06 -7.19 5.30
C LYS A 166 14.48 -5.83 5.67
N SER A 167 13.33 -5.47 5.11
CA SER A 167 12.78 -4.11 5.15
C SER A 167 12.09 -3.75 6.47
N SER A 168 11.83 -4.74 7.35
CA SER A 168 11.24 -4.52 8.67
C SER A 168 12.04 -3.55 9.56
N ILE A 169 13.34 -3.39 9.29
CA ILE A 169 14.18 -2.40 9.98
C ILE A 169 13.79 -0.96 9.65
N ILE A 170 13.26 -0.70 8.44
CA ILE A 170 12.75 0.60 8.01
C ILE A 170 11.38 0.83 8.65
N SER A 171 10.45 -0.10 8.47
CA SER A 171 9.17 -0.15 9.17
C SER A 171 8.70 -1.59 9.22
N GLN A 172 8.17 -2.02 10.38
CA GLN A 172 7.61 -3.37 10.54
C GLN A 172 6.43 -3.66 9.59
N HIS A 173 5.76 -2.62 9.09
CA HIS A 173 4.61 -2.74 8.20
C HIS A 173 5.02 -2.88 6.73
N LEU A 174 6.24 -2.49 6.37
CA LEU A 174 6.71 -2.41 4.99
C LEU A 174 6.64 -3.74 4.23
N PRO A 175 7.07 -4.90 4.76
CA PRO A 175 6.94 -6.18 4.06
C PRO A 175 5.48 -6.54 3.72
N LYS A 176 4.54 -6.16 4.59
CA LYS A 176 3.11 -6.44 4.39
C LYS A 176 2.51 -5.48 3.36
N VAL A 177 2.72 -4.18 3.54
CA VAL A 177 2.16 -3.13 2.67
C VAL A 177 2.64 -3.32 1.23
N CYS A 178 3.92 -3.62 1.03
CA CYS A 178 4.55 -3.75 -0.28
C CYS A 178 4.77 -5.19 -0.75
N SER A 179 4.08 -6.16 -0.15
CA SER A 179 4.24 -7.59 -0.48
C SER A 179 4.12 -7.90 -1.99
N ASP A 180 3.24 -7.19 -2.69
CA ASP A 180 3.00 -7.36 -4.13
C ASP A 180 4.02 -6.60 -5.02
N ALA A 181 4.96 -5.85 -4.43
CA ALA A 181 5.93 -4.99 -5.12
C ALA A 181 7.39 -5.45 -4.92
N THR A 182 7.65 -6.76 -4.88
CA THR A 182 8.95 -7.34 -4.47
C THR A 182 10.17 -6.79 -5.17
N ASN A 183 10.08 -6.50 -6.47
CA ASN A 183 11.18 -5.96 -7.29
C ASN A 183 10.94 -4.52 -7.75
N GLN A 184 9.93 -3.85 -7.17
CA GLN A 184 9.47 -2.52 -7.55
C GLN A 184 9.24 -1.67 -6.28
N THR A 185 10.09 -1.86 -5.27
CA THR A 185 10.05 -1.11 -4.02
C THR A 185 11.30 -0.24 -3.94
N PHE A 186 11.11 1.08 -3.91
CA PHE A 186 12.16 2.06 -4.08
C PHE A 186 12.30 2.95 -2.85
N THR A 187 13.52 3.43 -2.60
CA THR A 187 13.79 4.48 -1.59
C THR A 187 14.96 5.37 -2.04
N ARG A 188 15.38 6.29 -1.15
CA ARG A 188 16.49 7.20 -1.41
C ARG A 188 17.61 7.08 -0.38
N GLU A 189 18.85 7.33 -0.79
CA GLU A 189 19.98 7.37 0.16
C GLU A 189 19.79 8.45 1.24
N ILE A 190 19.14 9.57 0.88
CA ILE A 190 18.81 10.64 1.84
C ILE A 190 17.82 10.18 2.91
N ASP A 191 16.84 9.33 2.55
CA ASP A 191 15.84 8.81 3.51
C ASP A 191 16.48 7.83 4.50
N LEU A 192 17.42 6.98 4.05
CA LEU A 192 18.20 6.12 4.95
C LEU A 192 18.97 6.94 5.99
N ARG A 193 19.57 8.06 5.57
CA ARG A 193 20.28 8.97 6.48
C ARG A 193 19.34 9.63 7.47
N PHE A 194 18.12 9.99 7.07
CA PHE A 194 17.12 10.49 8.01
C PHE A 194 16.74 9.43 9.04
N TRP A 195 16.39 8.22 8.60
CA TRP A 195 15.99 7.14 9.50
C TRP A 195 17.10 6.67 10.45
N ALA A 196 18.36 6.77 10.05
CA ALA A 196 19.49 6.49 10.95
C ALA A 196 19.69 7.57 12.02
N ASN A 197 19.24 8.80 11.77
CA ASN A 197 19.42 9.95 12.67
C ASN A 197 18.14 10.31 13.45
N THR A 198 17.01 9.67 13.18
CA THR A 198 15.75 9.87 13.87
C THR A 198 15.81 9.33 15.31
N GLY A 199 15.54 10.20 16.29
CA GLY A 199 15.62 9.85 17.73
C GLY A 199 14.53 8.91 18.26
N ALA A 200 13.50 8.59 17.48
CA ALA A 200 12.41 7.69 17.90
C ALA A 200 12.82 6.20 17.85
N VAL A 201 13.63 5.82 16.86
CA VAL A 201 14.18 4.47 16.70
C VAL A 201 15.61 4.62 16.21
N ASN A 202 16.60 4.41 17.09
CA ASN A 202 18.00 4.43 16.68
C ASN A 202 18.27 3.20 15.81
N ARG A 203 18.35 3.41 14.50
CA ARG A 203 18.64 2.37 13.51
C ARG A 203 20.07 2.53 13.07
N ASP A 204 20.84 1.45 13.20
CA ASP A 204 22.20 1.41 12.66
C ASP A 204 22.13 1.55 11.13
N ILE A 205 22.86 2.55 10.60
CA ILE A 205 22.97 2.80 9.16
C ILE A 205 23.52 1.59 8.41
N ILE A 206 24.38 0.77 9.05
CA ILE A 206 24.92 -0.46 8.45
C ILE A 206 23.78 -1.46 8.21
N ALA A 207 22.92 -1.64 9.21
CA ALA A 207 21.79 -2.54 9.11
C ALA A 207 20.74 -2.04 8.10
N LEU A 208 20.47 -0.73 8.07
CA LEU A 208 19.63 -0.10 7.04
C LEU A 208 20.19 -0.32 5.63
N THR A 209 21.49 -0.11 5.44
CA THR A 209 22.16 -0.31 4.14
C THR A 209 22.07 -1.78 3.69
N SER A 210 22.03 -2.73 4.62
CA SER A 210 21.86 -4.16 4.28
C SER A 210 20.47 -4.53 3.75
N SER A 211 19.48 -3.64 3.93
CA SER A 211 18.10 -3.79 3.45
C SER A 211 17.84 -3.17 2.08
N VAL A 212 18.87 -2.61 1.44
CA VAL A 212 18.76 -1.96 0.13
C VAL A 212 19.86 -2.40 -0.84
N HIS A 213 19.63 -2.18 -2.13
CA HIS A 213 20.62 -2.30 -3.18
C HIS A 213 20.66 -1.03 -4.03
N LYS A 214 21.87 -0.61 -4.42
CA LYS A 214 22.03 0.51 -5.35
C LYS A 214 21.61 0.09 -6.75
N ASN A 215 20.90 0.99 -7.42
CA ASN A 215 20.59 0.80 -8.83
C ASN A 215 21.87 0.85 -9.66
N PRO A 216 21.98 0.06 -10.75
CA PRO A 216 23.13 0.13 -11.63
C PRO A 216 23.21 1.54 -12.24
N THR A 217 24.12 2.36 -11.74
CA THR A 217 24.46 3.70 -12.28
C THR A 217 25.23 3.63 -13.60
N ALA A 218 25.17 2.49 -14.28
CA ALA A 218 25.99 2.23 -15.46
C ALA A 218 25.36 2.86 -16.70
N LYS A 219 25.93 4.01 -17.09
CA LYS A 219 25.65 4.85 -18.30
C LYS A 219 24.55 5.89 -18.07
N PRO A 220 24.53 7.01 -18.83
CA PRO A 220 23.36 7.90 -18.82
C PRO A 220 22.15 7.09 -19.28
N VAL A 221 21.33 6.67 -18.32
CA VAL A 221 20.08 5.97 -18.56
C VAL A 221 19.09 7.02 -19.05
N GLN A 222 18.63 6.89 -20.30
CA GLN A 222 17.66 7.81 -20.88
C GLN A 222 16.26 7.58 -20.27
N SER A 223 15.38 8.57 -20.42
CA SER A 223 13.97 8.41 -20.05
C SER A 223 13.32 7.32 -20.91
N CYS A 224 12.43 6.52 -20.32
CA CYS A 224 11.69 5.47 -21.01
C CYS A 224 10.85 5.97 -22.18
N ILE A 225 10.48 7.26 -22.17
CA ILE A 225 9.79 7.97 -23.25
C ILE A 225 10.59 7.94 -24.56
N VAL A 226 11.92 8.00 -24.46
CA VAL A 226 12.84 8.13 -25.62
C VAL A 226 13.35 6.77 -26.09
N SER A 227 13.24 5.73 -25.26
CA SER A 227 13.73 4.40 -25.58
C SER A 227 12.72 3.66 -26.47
N ASP A 228 13.17 3.17 -27.62
CA ASP A 228 12.35 2.32 -28.52
C ASP A 228 12.46 0.82 -28.18
N THR A 229 13.37 0.46 -27.28
CA THR A 229 13.74 -0.92 -26.95
C THR A 229 13.10 -1.36 -25.63
N GLU A 230 12.12 -2.27 -25.70
CA GLU A 230 11.34 -2.76 -24.55
C GLU A 230 12.17 -3.37 -23.41
N TRP A 231 13.32 -3.95 -23.76
CA TRP A 231 14.15 -4.76 -22.87
C TRP A 231 15.40 -4.01 -22.38
N GLU A 232 15.50 -2.72 -22.64
CA GLU A 232 16.60 -1.89 -22.15
C GLU A 232 16.23 -1.18 -20.85
N PRO A 233 17.22 -0.95 -19.97
CA PRO A 233 17.01 -0.18 -18.76
C PRO A 233 16.77 1.29 -19.08
N CYS A 234 15.84 1.91 -18.37
CA CYS A 234 15.46 3.31 -18.57
C CYS A 234 15.00 3.96 -17.24
N LEU A 235 14.88 5.30 -17.24
CA LEU A 235 14.32 6.05 -16.12
C LEU A 235 12.83 6.28 -16.35
N CYS A 236 12.02 5.79 -15.42
CA CYS A 236 10.58 5.90 -15.45
C CYS A 236 10.10 7.04 -14.57
N HIS A 237 8.96 7.59 -14.93
CA HIS A 237 8.26 8.59 -14.16
C HIS A 237 6.88 8.07 -13.72
N ILE A 238 6.52 8.35 -12.47
CA ILE A 238 5.14 8.19 -12.02
C ILE A 238 4.75 9.31 -11.07
N GLN A 239 3.64 9.97 -11.40
CA GLN A 239 3.05 11.00 -10.56
C GLN A 239 1.84 10.45 -9.83
N MET A 240 1.67 10.85 -8.57
CA MET A 240 0.45 10.62 -7.81
C MET A 240 0.06 11.85 -7.00
N CYS A 241 -1.23 12.10 -6.86
CA CYS A 241 -1.73 13.30 -6.19
C CYS A 241 -2.75 12.95 -5.11
N ILE A 242 -2.53 13.46 -3.91
CA ILE A 242 -3.54 13.39 -2.84
C ILE A 242 -4.28 14.72 -2.86
N ALA A 243 -5.50 14.70 -3.39
CA ALA A 243 -6.29 15.91 -3.59
C ALA A 243 -6.89 16.47 -2.30
N TRP A 244 -6.99 15.67 -1.23
CA TRP A 244 -7.44 16.16 0.07
C TRP A 244 -6.85 15.35 1.21
N TYR A 245 -6.22 16.00 2.18
CA TYR A 245 -5.83 15.35 3.44
C TYR A 245 -5.70 16.35 4.60
N PRO A 246 -5.96 15.93 5.85
CA PRO A 246 -5.72 16.75 7.04
C PRO A 246 -4.21 16.93 7.32
N CYS A 247 -3.69 18.12 7.06
CA CYS A 247 -2.26 18.42 7.16
C CYS A 247 -1.87 19.18 8.43
N ALA A 248 -2.80 19.84 9.13
CA ALA A 248 -2.54 20.49 10.41
C ALA A 248 -3.81 20.63 11.27
N LEU A 249 -3.64 20.86 12.58
CA LEU A 249 -4.73 21.21 13.49
C LEU A 249 -4.93 22.72 13.56
N LYS A 250 -6.19 23.16 13.64
CA LYS A 250 -6.57 24.55 13.90
C LYS A 250 -6.90 24.75 15.37
N TYR A 251 -6.41 25.87 15.91
CA TYR A 251 -6.60 26.25 17.30
C TYR A 251 -7.32 27.59 17.40
N CYS A 252 -8.40 27.62 18.16
CA CYS A 252 -9.19 28.81 18.43
C CYS A 252 -8.91 29.31 19.85
N LYS A 253 -9.12 30.60 20.07
CA LYS A 253 -8.93 31.25 21.38
C LYS A 253 -10.28 31.64 21.96
N THR A 254 -10.45 31.44 23.26
CA THR A 254 -11.59 31.92 24.03
C THR A 254 -11.07 32.69 25.25
N LYS A 255 -11.76 33.79 25.57
CA LYS A 255 -11.48 34.58 26.75
C LYS A 255 -12.21 33.94 27.92
N ASP A 256 -11.48 33.59 28.96
CA ASP A 256 -12.09 33.10 30.19
C ASP A 256 -12.90 34.24 30.83
N PRO A 257 -14.19 34.06 31.14
CA PRO A 257 -15.00 35.10 31.78
C PRO A 257 -14.49 35.51 33.16
N ASN A 258 -13.73 34.64 33.84
CA ASN A 258 -13.22 34.87 35.20
C ASN A 258 -11.70 35.14 35.25
N SER A 259 -11.02 35.16 34.10
CA SER A 259 -9.57 35.40 34.02
C SER A 259 -9.23 36.25 32.80
N SER A 260 -8.23 37.13 32.91
CA SER A 260 -7.65 37.81 31.75
C SER A 260 -6.84 36.88 30.83
N LYS A 261 -6.74 35.58 31.15
CA LYS A 261 -6.03 34.57 30.34
C LYS A 261 -6.87 34.08 29.16
N LEU A 262 -6.22 34.00 27.99
CA LEU A 262 -6.77 33.40 26.78
C LEU A 262 -6.56 31.90 26.81
N GLN A 263 -7.66 31.14 26.83
CA GLN A 263 -7.62 29.68 26.69
C GLN A 263 -7.62 29.30 25.20
N THR A 264 -6.74 28.38 24.82
CA THR A 264 -6.66 27.88 23.45
C THR A 264 -7.23 26.46 23.38
N TYR A 265 -8.08 26.17 22.39
CA TYR A 265 -8.69 24.86 22.19
C TYR A 265 -8.68 24.44 20.71
N ARG A 266 -8.76 23.13 20.45
CA ARG A 266 -8.82 22.58 19.08
C ARG A 266 -10.20 22.85 18.49
N CYS A 267 -10.26 23.49 17.33
CA CYS A 267 -11.54 23.86 16.70
C CYS A 267 -11.71 23.36 15.27
N GLY A 268 -10.68 22.72 14.69
CA GLY A 268 -10.80 22.13 13.36
C GLY A 268 -9.47 21.62 12.82
N ILE A 269 -9.45 21.40 11.51
CA ILE A 269 -8.28 20.97 10.75
C ILE A 269 -8.01 21.96 9.62
N LYS A 270 -6.74 22.07 9.23
CA LYS A 270 -6.33 22.60 7.92
C LYS A 270 -6.20 21.42 6.97
N THR A 271 -6.73 21.57 5.77
CA THR A 271 -6.73 20.53 4.74
C THR A 271 -5.87 20.94 3.57
N CYS A 272 -5.13 20.00 3.01
CA CYS A 272 -4.17 20.26 1.96
C CYS A 272 -4.34 19.30 0.78
N ARG A 273 -3.76 19.67 -0.36
CA ARG A 273 -3.40 18.75 -1.46
C ARG A 273 -1.91 18.79 -1.70
N LYS A 274 -1.35 17.68 -2.20
CA LYS A 274 0.06 17.59 -2.60
C LYS A 274 0.22 16.50 -3.65
N CYS A 275 0.99 16.80 -4.69
CA CYS A 275 1.41 15.85 -5.70
C CYS A 275 2.85 15.41 -5.47
N ARG A 276 3.15 14.16 -5.78
CA ARG A 276 4.48 13.57 -5.67
C ARG A 276 4.83 12.93 -6.99
N ASP A 277 6.07 13.14 -7.36
CA ASP A 277 6.62 12.76 -8.64
C ASP A 277 7.84 11.91 -8.38
N PHE A 278 7.76 10.64 -8.78
CA PHE A 278 8.79 9.66 -8.56
C PHE A 278 9.49 9.35 -9.88
N GLN A 279 10.78 9.65 -9.94
CA GLN A 279 11.66 9.15 -10.97
C GLN A 279 12.44 7.96 -10.43
N PHE A 280 12.42 6.84 -11.14
CA PHE A 280 13.07 5.60 -10.67
C PHE A 280 13.67 4.80 -11.82
N TYR A 281 14.69 4.02 -11.50
CA TYR A 281 15.32 3.12 -12.44
C TYR A 281 14.47 1.86 -12.65
N SER A 282 14.19 1.52 -13.91
CA SER A 282 13.65 0.22 -14.29
C SER A 282 14.66 -0.56 -15.12
N GLN A 283 14.74 -1.87 -14.87
CA GLN A 283 15.56 -2.79 -15.67
C GLN A 283 15.04 -2.98 -17.09
N PHE A 284 13.72 -2.82 -17.29
CA PHE A 284 13.06 -3.03 -18.57
C PHE A 284 12.03 -1.93 -18.81
N ARG A 285 12.05 -1.32 -20.00
CA ARG A 285 11.06 -0.33 -20.44
C ARG A 285 9.62 -0.85 -20.38
N GLN A 286 9.40 -2.15 -20.62
CA GLN A 286 8.07 -2.77 -20.47
C GLN A 286 7.44 -2.62 -19.07
N ASN A 287 8.22 -2.25 -18.05
CA ASN A 287 7.67 -1.98 -16.72
C ASN A 287 7.16 -0.54 -16.60
N CYS A 288 7.21 0.27 -17.66
CA CYS A 288 6.93 1.71 -17.65
C CYS A 288 6.28 2.16 -18.97
N LEU A 289 5.37 1.36 -19.52
CA LEU A 289 4.74 1.63 -20.83
C LEU A 289 3.81 2.85 -20.85
N TRP A 290 3.47 3.38 -19.69
CA TRP A 290 2.58 4.53 -19.53
C TRP A 290 3.28 5.90 -19.63
N ASP A 291 4.61 5.89 -19.65
CA ASP A 291 5.45 7.10 -19.60
C ASP A 291 5.46 7.83 -20.96
#